data_AF-A0A9X9A4D0-F1
#
_entry.id   AF-A0A9X9A4D0-F1
#
_cell.length_a   1.000
_cell.length_b   1.000
_cell.length_c   1.000
_cell.angle_alpha   90.00
_cell.angle_beta   90.00
_cell.angle_gamma   90.00
#
_symmetry.space_group_name_H-M   'P 1'
#
loop_
_entity.id
_entity.type
_entity.pdbx_description
1 polymer ?
#
loop_
_entity_poly.entity_id
_entity_poly.type
_entity_poly.pdbx_seq_one_letter_code
_entity_poly.pdbx_strand_id
1 'polypeptide(L)' 'FRKHLIHEGLLTESELVDMEKAVDDAVQRSIEFSENSPYPDDEELLKDVYVFYK' A
#
# COMPACT_ATOMS: atom_id res chain seq x y z
N PHE A 1 -12.63 10.14 -16.15
CA PHE A 1 -12.80 8.79 -15.59
C PHE A 1 -13.88 8.76 -14.52
N ARG A 2 -13.74 9.49 -13.39
CA ARG A 2 -14.77 9.63 -12.33
C ARG A 2 -16.18 9.96 -12.84
N LYS A 3 -16.33 11.03 -13.62
CA LYS A 3 -17.62 11.44 -14.23
C LYS A 3 -18.20 10.40 -15.21
N HIS A 4 -17.36 9.58 -15.83
CA HIS A 4 -17.80 8.57 -16.80
C HIS A 4 -18.37 7.34 -16.07
N LEU A 5 -17.74 6.89 -14.99
CA LEU A 5 -18.20 5.79 -14.15
C LEU A 5 -19.56 6.07 -13.50
N ILE A 6 -19.78 7.32 -13.06
CA ILE A 6 -21.05 7.75 -12.46
C ILE A 6 -22.12 7.92 -13.53
N HIS A 7 -21.76 8.46 -14.70
CA HIS A 7 -22.67 8.62 -15.83
C HIS A 7 -23.16 7.27 -16.39
N GLU A 8 -22.32 6.23 -16.36
CA GLU A 8 -22.71 4.87 -16.74
C GLU A 8 -23.46 4.10 -15.63
N GLY A 9 -23.66 4.72 -14.46
CA GLY A 9 -24.37 4.11 -13.33
C GLY A 9 -23.63 2.94 -12.69
N LEU A 10 -22.33 2.78 -12.98
CA LEU A 10 -21.49 1.71 -12.46
C LEU A 10 -21.13 1.91 -10.99
N LEU A 11 -21.06 3.16 -10.55
CA LEU A 11 -20.70 3.56 -9.19
C LEU A 11 -21.46 4.83 -8.80
N THR A 12 -21.90 4.89 -7.56
CA THR A 12 -22.44 6.10 -6.94
C THR A 12 -21.30 7.02 -6.47
N GLU A 13 -21.58 8.31 -6.30
CA GLU A 13 -20.60 9.26 -5.71
C GLU A 13 -20.13 8.79 -4.32
N SER A 14 -21.02 8.19 -3.52
CA SER A 14 -20.69 7.67 -2.18
C SER A 14 -19.72 6.50 -2.23
N GLU A 15 -19.95 5.52 -3.10
CA GLU A 15 -19.05 4.36 -3.23
C GLU A 15 -17.66 4.78 -3.70
N LEU A 16 -17.59 5.79 -4.56
CA LEU A 16 -16.33 6.30 -5.08
C LEU A 16 -15.53 7.06 -4.01
N VAL A 17 -16.22 7.85 -3.18
CA VAL A 17 -15.61 8.50 -1.99
C VAL A 17 -15.14 7.46 -0.97
N ASP A 18 -15.91 6.42 -0.72
CA ASP A 18 -15.53 5.34 0.20
C ASP A 18 -14.29 4.57 -0.32
N MET A 19 -14.21 4.34 -1.64
CA MET A 19 -13.03 3.73 -2.26
C MET A 19 -11.78 4.63 -2.15
N GLU A 20 -11.91 5.93 -2.44
CA GLU A 20 -10.80 6.89 -2.29
C GLU A 20 -10.29 6.89 -0.85
N LYS A 21 -11.22 6.96 0.13
CA LYS A 21 -10.87 6.89 1.55
C LYS A 21 -10.19 5.57 1.93
N ALA A 22 -10.66 4.44 1.42
CA ALA A 22 -10.05 3.15 1.72
C ALA A 22 -8.62 3.04 1.18
N VAL A 23 -8.33 3.68 0.04
CA VAL A 23 -6.97 3.78 -0.51
C VAL A 23 -6.09 4.64 0.39
N ASP A 24 -6.56 5.82 0.78
CA ASP A 24 -5.82 6.72 1.66
C ASP A 24 -5.50 6.05 3.00
N ASP A 25 -6.48 5.36 3.59
CA ASP A 25 -6.29 4.60 4.83
C ASP A 25 -5.26 3.46 4.66
N ALA A 26 -5.22 2.81 3.50
CA ALA A 26 -4.24 1.75 3.22
C ALA A 26 -2.81 2.30 3.06
N VAL A 27 -2.67 3.45 2.40
CA VAL A 27 -1.39 4.15 2.28
C VAL A 27 -0.91 4.58 3.67
N GLN A 28 -1.79 5.18 4.47
CA GLN A 28 -1.46 5.63 5.82
C GLN A 28 -0.98 4.48 6.71
N ARG A 29 -1.68 3.33 6.70
CA ARG A 29 -1.23 2.13 7.43
C ARG A 29 0.15 1.63 6.98
N SER A 30 0.46 1.76 5.70
CA SER A 30 1.75 1.33 5.15
C SER A 30 2.88 2.25 5.62
N ILE A 31 2.62 3.56 5.71
CA ILE A 31 3.55 4.55 6.26
C ILE A 31 3.79 4.25 7.75
N GLU A 32 2.72 4.09 8.53
CA GLU A 32 2.82 3.79 9.97
C GLU A 32 3.58 2.49 10.24
N PHE A 33 3.36 1.45 9.44
CA PHE A 33 4.13 0.21 9.53
C PHE A 33 5.61 0.44 9.24
N SER A 34 5.92 1.25 8.22
CA SER A 34 7.30 1.57 7.86
C SER A 34 8.01 2.37 8.94
N GLU A 35 7.33 3.33 9.57
CA GLU A 35 7.89 4.17 10.64
C GLU A 35 8.06 3.41 11.96
N ASN A 36 7.14 2.49 12.27
CA ASN A 36 7.21 1.67 13.48
C ASN A 36 7.98 0.36 13.27
N SER A 37 8.51 0.12 12.07
CA SER A 37 9.28 -1.09 11.79
C SER A 37 10.56 -1.05 12.64
N PRO A 38 10.84 -2.11 13.42
CA PRO A 38 12.09 -2.20 14.15
C PRO A 38 13.27 -2.24 13.18
N TYR A 39 14.42 -1.77 13.66
CA TYR A 39 15.67 -1.94 12.93
C TYR A 39 15.98 -3.44 12.78
N PRO A 40 16.57 -3.84 11.65
CA PRO A 40 17.04 -5.21 11.47
C PRO A 40 18.11 -5.54 12.53
N ASP A 41 18.20 -6.82 12.89
CA ASP A 41 19.23 -7.33 13.80
C ASP A 41 20.63 -7.18 13.16
N ASP A 42 21.67 -7.04 13.98
CA ASP A 42 23.06 -6.98 13.53
C ASP A 42 23.45 -8.23 12.71
N GLU A 43 22.81 -9.37 12.98
CA GLU A 43 22.98 -10.62 12.20
C GLU A 43 22.48 -10.50 10.74
N GLU A 44 21.57 -9.58 10.42
CA GLU A 44 21.10 -9.33 9.05
C GLU A 44 22.20 -8.75 8.15
N LEU A 45 23.24 -8.12 8.74
CA LEU A 45 24.37 -7.56 7.99
C LEU A 45 25.15 -8.60 7.18
N LEU A 46 25.09 -9.87 7.59
CA LEU A 46 25.80 -10.98 6.96
C LEU A 46 24.90 -11.81 6.04
N LYS A 47 23.60 -11.52 5.97
CA LYS A 47 22.65 -12.20 5.09
C LYS A 47 22.67 -11.57 3.70
N ASP A 48 22.32 -12.36 2.68
CA ASP A 48 22.27 -11.96 1.26
C ASP A 48 23.58 -11.44 0.63
N VAL A 49 24.74 -11.65 1.28
CA VAL A 49 26.06 -11.25 0.74
C VAL A 49 26.45 -12.04 -0.53
N TYR A 50 25.99 -13.29 -0.65
CA TYR A 50 26.20 -14.09 -1.85
C TYR A 50 24.90 -14.78 -2.27
N VAL A 51 24.41 -14.46 -3.46
CA VAL A 51 23.37 -15.23 -4.15
C VAL A 51 24.03 -16.32 -4.98
N PHE A 52 23.94 -17.56 -4.52
CA PHE A 52 24.34 -18.71 -5.33
C PHE A 52 23.24 -19.01 -6.35
N TYR A 53 23.50 -18.70 -7.62
CA TYR A 53 22.79 -19.31 -8.73
C TYR A 53 23.61 -20.51 -9.23
N LYS A 54 23.14 -21.71 -8.84
CA LYS A 54 23.63 -23.07 -9.19
C LYS A 54 24.96 -23.53 -8.61
#